data_AF-M7N475-F1
#
_entry.id   AF-M7N475-F1
#
_cell.length_a   1.000
_cell.length_b   1.000
_cell.length_c   1.000
_cell.angle_alpha   90.00
_cell.angle_beta   90.00
_cell.angle_gamma   90.00
#
_symmetry.space_group_name_H-M   'P 1'
#
loop_
_entity.id
_entity.type
_entity.pdbx_description
1 polymer ?
#
loop_
_entity_poly.entity_id
_entity_poly.type
_entity_poly.pdbx_seq_one_letter_code
_entity_poly.pdbx_strand_id
1 'polypeptide(L)'
;MRVVFLLVFLIFSCFGAFGQQPSYGAATVSLMDQADDRSLEVRYDSFFDKLYYAVAEGEEGEFLPSQVSEFTTGGARYYSIPMAGGQPAFFKVLYEGASYAVLQKDLSASLIQYLCSEYPASFWAEADEQSGRLRLYYRSGNSLIADMAEELELESATFVATPSGLCLFQLHTPGTLTSDELDAAKAAEPGLQMISLKKLFSSQQQFAQAKKIIRGNKLQLDSPTTIADAFRQIEAQL
;
A
#
# COMPACT_ATOMS: atom_id res chain seq x y z
N MET A 1 20.16 -37.70 31.78
CA MET A 1 20.13 -36.25 32.11
C MET A 1 20.11 -35.33 30.87
N ARG A 2 20.78 -35.64 29.75
CA ARG A 2 20.81 -34.77 28.55
C ARG A 2 19.45 -34.56 27.84
N VAL A 3 18.55 -35.55 27.89
CA VAL A 3 17.21 -35.47 27.26
C VAL A 3 16.27 -34.52 28.00
N VAL A 4 16.41 -34.40 29.32
CA VAL A 4 15.58 -33.51 30.15
C VAL A 4 15.90 -32.04 29.87
N PHE A 5 17.18 -31.70 29.69
CA PHE A 5 17.60 -30.35 29.30
C PHE A 5 17.11 -29.95 27.90
N LEU A 6 17.04 -30.90 26.96
CA LEU A 6 16.52 -30.64 25.62
C LEU A 6 15.02 -30.31 25.64
N LEU A 7 14.24 -31.03 26.46
CA LEU A 7 12.81 -30.79 26.64
C LEU A 7 12.51 -29.44 27.30
N VAL A 8 13.30 -29.05 28.32
CA VAL A 8 13.17 -27.73 28.95
C VAL A 8 13.54 -26.60 27.97
N PHE A 9 14.59 -26.79 27.15
CA PHE A 9 14.98 -25.80 26.14
C PHE A 9 13.91 -25.62 25.06
N LEU A 10 13.26 -26.71 24.63
CA LEU A 10 12.19 -26.67 23.63
C LEU A 10 10.94 -25.94 24.17
N ILE A 11 10.61 -26.14 25.44
CA ILE A 11 9.50 -25.41 26.10
C ILE A 11 9.82 -23.91 26.21
N PHE A 12 11.03 -23.53 26.64
CA PHE A 12 11.42 -22.11 26.70
C PHE A 12 11.53 -21.45 25.31
N SER A 13 11.89 -22.20 24.27
CA SER A 13 11.92 -21.71 22.89
C SER A 13 10.52 -21.44 22.33
N CYS A 14 9.51 -22.23 22.73
CA CYS A 14 8.12 -22.01 22.32
C CYS A 14 7.48 -20.79 23.01
N PHE A 15 7.93 -20.42 24.22
CA PHE A 15 7.46 -19.20 24.91
C PHE A 15 8.17 -17.93 24.44
N GLY A 16 9.36 -18.03 23.84
CA GLY A 16 10.09 -16.88 23.28
C GLY A 16 9.46 -16.29 22.00
N ALA A 17 8.49 -16.98 21.40
CA ALA A 17 7.72 -16.51 20.24
C ALA A 17 6.43 -15.75 20.61
N PHE A 18 6.11 -15.62 21.90
CA PHE A 18 5.02 -14.76 22.34
C PHE A 18 5.48 -13.30 22.35
N GLY A 19 5.25 -12.65 21.21
CA GLY A 19 4.87 -11.24 21.12
C GLY A 19 5.88 -10.23 21.61
N GLN A 20 6.87 -9.89 20.78
CA GLN A 20 7.26 -8.49 20.73
C GLN A 20 6.05 -7.72 20.20
N GLN A 21 5.21 -7.19 21.10
CA GLN A 21 4.24 -6.17 20.70
C GLN A 21 5.04 -5.06 20.01
N PRO A 22 4.64 -4.65 18.79
CA PRO A 22 5.30 -3.54 18.10
C PRO A 22 5.31 -2.34 19.05
N SER A 23 6.49 -1.75 19.26
CA SER A 23 6.64 -0.65 20.21
C SER A 23 5.79 0.54 19.80
N TYR A 24 5.07 1.11 20.75
CA TYR A 24 4.43 2.40 20.59
C TYR A 24 5.46 3.48 20.26
N GLY A 25 5.11 4.34 19.31
CA GLY A 25 5.92 5.50 18.91
C GLY A 25 5.16 6.79 19.12
N ALA A 26 5.86 7.86 19.50
CA ALA A 26 5.26 9.19 19.56
C ALA A 26 4.76 9.61 18.16
N ALA A 27 3.54 10.10 18.12
CA ALA A 27 2.85 10.50 16.89
C ALA A 27 2.03 11.77 17.11
N THR A 28 1.89 12.53 16.03
CA THR A 28 0.86 13.56 15.92
C THR A 28 -0.30 12.98 15.13
N VAL A 29 -1.51 13.08 15.67
CA VAL A 29 -2.74 12.54 15.09
C VAL A 29 -3.77 13.66 14.99
N SER A 30 -4.30 13.86 13.79
CA SER A 30 -5.39 14.80 13.52
C SER A 30 -6.68 14.01 13.31
N LEU A 31 -7.73 14.37 14.03
CA LEU A 31 -9.03 13.67 13.96
C LEU A 31 -9.97 14.37 12.97
N MET A 32 -10.80 13.61 12.27
CA MET A 32 -11.71 14.14 11.25
C MET A 32 -12.76 15.13 11.80
N ASP A 33 -13.14 14.98 13.06
CA ASP A 33 -14.19 15.75 13.74
C ASP A 33 -13.65 16.86 14.67
N GLN A 34 -12.33 17.05 14.72
CA GLN A 34 -11.68 18.02 15.61
C GLN A 34 -10.67 18.87 14.85
N ALA A 35 -10.57 20.13 15.23
CA ALA A 35 -9.63 21.06 14.60
C ALA A 35 -8.19 20.94 15.14
N ASP A 36 -8.00 20.26 16.28
CA ASP A 36 -6.74 20.24 17.01
C ASP A 36 -6.01 18.91 16.86
N ASP A 37 -4.70 19.01 16.63
CA ASP A 37 -3.78 17.87 16.60
C ASP A 37 -3.52 17.34 18.01
N ARG A 38 -3.46 16.01 18.14
CA ARG A 38 -3.15 15.32 19.39
C ARG A 38 -1.78 14.66 19.30
N SER A 39 -0.94 14.90 20.31
CA SER A 39 0.27 14.10 20.51
C SER A 39 -0.09 12.84 21.31
N LEU A 40 0.06 11.68 20.69
CA LEU A 40 -0.28 10.38 21.26
C LEU A 40 0.89 9.41 21.07
N GLU A 41 0.98 8.41 21.94
CA GLU A 41 1.76 7.21 21.65
C GLU A 41 0.89 6.27 20.83
N VAL A 42 1.32 5.92 19.61
CA VAL A 42 0.53 5.10 18.69
C VAL A 42 1.29 3.90 18.15
N ARG A 43 0.53 2.91 17.71
CA ARG A 43 0.98 1.75 16.94
C ARG A 43 0.06 1.59 15.73
N TYR A 44 0.63 1.64 14.53
CA TYR A 44 -0.13 1.41 13.30
C TYR A 44 -0.08 -0.07 12.92
N ASP A 45 -1.25 -0.68 12.75
CA ASP A 45 -1.43 -2.00 12.14
C ASP A 45 -1.86 -1.83 10.69
N SER A 46 -0.91 -2.01 9.78
CA SER A 46 -1.13 -1.76 8.35
C SER A 46 -2.03 -2.80 7.69
N PHE A 47 -2.11 -4.02 8.22
CA PHE A 47 -2.91 -5.07 7.61
C PHE A 47 -4.41 -4.86 7.85
N PHE A 48 -4.77 -4.47 9.08
CA PHE A 48 -6.17 -4.18 9.46
C PHE A 48 -6.57 -2.72 9.29
N ASP A 49 -5.64 -1.85 8.92
CA ASP A 49 -5.84 -0.40 8.85
C ASP A 49 -6.34 0.21 10.16
N LYS A 50 -5.70 -0.16 11.27
CA LYS A 50 -6.04 0.33 12.60
C LYS A 50 -4.89 1.11 13.22
N LEU A 51 -5.23 2.25 13.81
CA LEU A 51 -4.28 3.04 14.60
C LEU A 51 -4.61 2.86 16.08
N TYR A 52 -3.77 2.10 16.77
CA TYR A 52 -3.88 1.90 18.21
C TYR A 52 -3.19 3.04 18.94
N TYR A 53 -3.73 3.47 20.08
CA TYR A 53 -3.09 4.46 20.95
C TYR A 53 -3.14 4.02 22.40
N ALA A 54 -2.08 4.36 23.14
CA ALA A 54 -1.99 4.04 24.56
C ALA A 54 -2.99 4.88 25.37
N VAL A 55 -3.74 4.22 26.26
CA VAL A 55 -4.59 4.84 27.27
C VAL A 55 -3.95 4.65 28.65
N ALA A 56 -4.41 5.41 29.65
CA ALA A 56 -4.00 5.20 31.03
C ALA A 56 -4.26 3.74 31.46
N GLU A 57 -3.45 3.24 32.39
CA GLU A 57 -3.61 1.89 33.00
C GLU A 57 -3.39 0.70 32.06
N GLY A 58 -2.79 0.91 30.88
CA GLY A 58 -2.38 -0.15 29.97
C GLY A 58 -3.49 -0.65 29.05
N GLU A 59 -4.61 0.07 28.97
CA GLU A 59 -5.63 -0.15 27.94
C GLU A 59 -5.18 0.45 26.59
N GLU A 60 -5.65 -0.14 25.50
CA GLU A 60 -5.41 0.36 24.14
C GLU A 60 -6.72 0.89 23.56
N GLY A 61 -6.72 2.14 23.11
CA GLY A 61 -7.77 2.67 22.28
C GLY A 61 -7.49 2.38 20.81
N GLU A 62 -8.53 2.37 19.98
CA GLU A 62 -8.38 2.24 18.52
C GLU A 62 -9.03 3.41 17.78
N PHE A 63 -8.37 3.83 16.70
CA PHE A 63 -8.95 4.68 15.68
C PHE A 63 -9.04 3.91 14.36
N LEU A 64 -10.20 4.05 13.73
CA LEU A 64 -10.43 3.65 12.35
C LEU A 64 -10.01 4.78 11.38
N PRO A 65 -9.72 4.48 10.11
CA PRO A 65 -9.35 5.50 9.12
C PRO A 65 -10.45 6.55 8.92
N SER A 66 -11.71 6.22 9.18
CA SER A 66 -12.83 7.16 9.12
C SER A 66 -12.81 8.23 10.22
N GLN A 67 -12.00 8.05 11.26
CA GLN A 67 -11.94 8.95 12.43
C GLN A 67 -10.69 9.85 12.43
N VAL A 68 -9.69 9.53 11.62
CA VAL A 68 -8.39 10.21 11.59
C VAL A 68 -8.22 10.84 10.22
N SER A 69 -7.86 12.11 10.12
CA SER A 69 -7.54 12.74 8.83
C SER A 69 -6.10 12.43 8.41
N GLU A 70 -5.17 12.59 9.36
CA GLU A 70 -3.76 12.32 9.16
C GLU A 70 -3.08 11.90 10.46
N PHE A 71 -1.96 11.19 10.33
CA PHE A 71 -1.07 10.96 11.45
C PHE A 71 0.39 10.82 11.01
N THR A 72 1.32 10.96 11.95
CA THR A 72 2.75 10.78 11.73
C THR A 72 3.31 9.72 12.67
N THR A 73 4.00 8.70 12.14
CA THR A 73 4.68 7.70 12.98
C THR A 73 5.91 7.17 12.25
N GLY A 74 6.97 6.82 13.01
CA GLY A 74 8.22 6.31 12.43
C GLY A 74 8.87 7.26 11.41
N GLY A 75 8.63 8.57 11.52
CA GLY A 75 9.12 9.58 10.55
C GLY A 75 8.35 9.64 9.23
N ALA A 76 7.27 8.86 9.07
CA ALA A 76 6.40 8.89 7.91
C ALA A 76 5.05 9.55 8.23
N ARG A 77 4.50 10.28 7.26
CA ARG A 77 3.15 10.86 7.32
C ARG A 77 2.17 9.95 6.60
N TYR A 78 0.95 9.87 7.13
CA TYR A 78 -0.12 9.04 6.62
C TYR A 78 -1.41 9.86 6.51
N TYR A 79 -2.16 9.64 5.44
CA TYR A 79 -3.48 10.20 5.22
C TYR A 79 -4.55 9.12 5.21
N SER A 80 -5.73 9.43 5.75
CA SER A 80 -6.91 8.60 5.54
C SER A 80 -7.60 9.02 4.24
N ILE A 81 -7.65 8.10 3.28
CA ILE A 81 -8.19 8.39 1.95
C ILE A 81 -9.28 7.37 1.63
N PRO A 82 -10.46 7.82 1.13
CA PRO A 82 -11.50 6.93 0.64
C PRO A 82 -11.00 6.06 -0.52
N MET A 83 -11.24 4.76 -0.45
CA MET A 83 -11.05 3.83 -1.58
C MET A 83 -12.38 3.58 -2.29
N ALA A 84 -12.35 3.46 -3.61
CA ALA A 84 -13.55 3.09 -4.37
C ALA A 84 -14.05 1.71 -3.90
N GLY A 85 -15.36 1.60 -3.63
CA GLY A 85 -15.98 0.33 -3.22
C GLY A 85 -15.68 -0.13 -1.78
N GLY A 86 -15.05 0.70 -0.93
CA GLY A 86 -14.62 0.29 0.41
C GLY A 86 -14.70 1.37 1.49
N GLN A 87 -14.24 1.01 2.69
CA GLN A 87 -13.99 1.95 3.80
C GLN A 87 -12.73 2.79 3.50
N PRO A 88 -12.58 3.98 4.09
CA PRO A 88 -11.32 4.71 4.04
C PRO A 88 -10.18 3.84 4.57
N ALA A 89 -8.98 4.05 4.03
CA ALA A 89 -7.77 3.35 4.45
C ALA A 89 -6.63 4.34 4.68
N PHE A 90 -5.63 3.94 5.46
CA PHE A 90 -4.45 4.76 5.70
C PHE A 90 -3.42 4.58 4.59
N PHE A 91 -2.94 5.69 4.02
CA PHE A 91 -1.93 5.72 2.96
C PHE A 91 -0.70 6.46 3.44
N LYS A 92 0.46 5.84 3.29
CA LYS A 92 1.75 6.50 3.52
C LYS A 92 1.99 7.55 2.43
N VAL A 93 2.36 8.76 2.83
CA VAL A 93 2.71 9.84 1.91
C VAL A 93 4.18 9.73 1.53
N LEU A 94 4.45 9.51 0.24
CA LEU A 94 5.81 9.49 -0.30
C LEU A 94 6.22 10.83 -0.92
N TYR A 95 5.25 11.52 -1.52
CA TYR A 95 5.42 12.86 -2.07
C TYR A 95 4.09 13.60 -2.05
N GLU A 96 4.12 14.89 -1.73
CA GLU A 96 2.97 15.78 -1.76
C GLU A 96 3.34 17.02 -2.58
N GLY A 97 2.76 17.11 -3.76
CA GLY A 97 2.91 18.22 -4.69
C GLY A 97 1.71 19.17 -4.65
N ALA A 98 1.75 20.21 -5.48
CA ALA A 98 0.64 21.14 -5.64
C ALA A 98 -0.52 20.51 -6.42
N SER A 99 -0.24 19.65 -7.39
CA SER A 99 -1.26 19.07 -8.28
C SER A 99 -1.55 17.60 -8.05
N TYR A 100 -0.70 16.89 -7.32
CA TYR A 100 -0.86 15.47 -7.02
C TYR A 100 -0.06 15.06 -5.79
N ALA A 101 -0.41 13.91 -5.21
CA ALA A 101 0.37 13.24 -4.18
C ALA A 101 0.69 11.80 -4.61
N VAL A 102 1.90 11.33 -4.31
CA VAL A 102 2.30 9.92 -4.47
C VAL A 102 2.18 9.24 -3.12
N LEU A 103 1.41 8.17 -3.10
CA LEU A 103 0.95 7.48 -1.91
C LEU A 103 1.31 6.00 -2.00
N GLN A 104 1.58 5.37 -0.87
CA GLN A 104 1.83 3.94 -0.77
C GLN A 104 0.85 3.30 0.21
N LYS A 105 0.32 2.13 -0.18
CA LYS A 105 -0.49 1.26 0.68
C LYS A 105 0.16 -0.10 0.76
N ASP A 106 0.54 -0.52 1.96
CA ASP A 106 1.03 -1.88 2.20
C ASP A 106 -0.10 -2.91 2.02
N LEU A 107 0.28 -4.17 1.80
CA LEU A 107 -0.65 -5.28 1.77
C LEU A 107 -1.57 -5.26 3.00
N SER A 108 -2.87 -5.26 2.73
CA SER A 108 -3.91 -5.08 3.74
C SER A 108 -5.24 -5.59 3.25
N ALA A 109 -6.16 -5.87 4.17
CA ALA A 109 -7.50 -6.31 3.83
C ALA A 109 -8.24 -5.26 2.96
N SER A 110 -8.05 -3.97 3.24
CA SER A 110 -8.65 -2.88 2.45
C SER A 110 -8.11 -2.83 1.03
N LEU A 111 -6.79 -3.01 0.82
CA LEU A 111 -6.19 -3.04 -0.50
C LEU A 111 -6.68 -4.23 -1.32
N ILE A 112 -6.74 -5.41 -0.71
CA ILE A 112 -7.28 -6.61 -1.36
C ILE A 112 -8.73 -6.38 -1.78
N GLN A 113 -9.57 -5.88 -0.85
CA GLN A 113 -10.97 -5.58 -1.14
C GLN A 113 -11.11 -4.58 -2.30
N TYR A 114 -10.34 -3.49 -2.28
CA TYR A 114 -10.30 -2.50 -3.35
C TYR A 114 -9.95 -3.13 -4.71
N LEU A 115 -8.91 -3.96 -4.77
CA LEU A 115 -8.49 -4.60 -6.02
C LEU A 115 -9.58 -5.53 -6.56
N CYS A 116 -10.20 -6.33 -5.70
CA CYS A 116 -11.30 -7.20 -6.10
C CYS A 116 -12.57 -6.44 -6.50
N SER A 117 -12.86 -5.27 -5.90
CA SER A 117 -14.04 -4.48 -6.22
C SER A 117 -13.88 -3.62 -7.47
N GLU A 118 -12.72 -2.98 -7.63
CA GLU A 118 -12.43 -2.06 -8.73
C GLU A 118 -12.04 -2.82 -10.01
N TYR A 119 -11.42 -4.01 -9.85
CA TYR A 119 -10.93 -4.83 -10.95
C TYR A 119 -11.41 -6.30 -10.85
N PRO A 120 -12.73 -6.55 -10.75
CA PRO A 120 -13.31 -7.87 -10.48
C PRO A 120 -13.07 -8.89 -11.60
N ALA A 121 -12.75 -8.43 -12.81
CA ALA A 121 -12.39 -9.30 -13.93
C ALA A 121 -10.95 -9.83 -13.82
N SER A 122 -10.09 -9.15 -13.07
CA SER A 122 -8.65 -9.43 -12.98
C SER A 122 -8.25 -10.02 -11.65
N PHE A 123 -8.95 -9.69 -10.55
CA PHE A 123 -8.57 -10.10 -9.21
C PHE A 123 -9.74 -10.70 -8.43
N TRP A 124 -9.42 -11.69 -7.60
CA TRP A 124 -10.28 -12.20 -6.55
C TRP A 124 -9.44 -12.58 -5.34
N ALA A 125 -10.08 -12.75 -4.19
CA ALA A 125 -9.41 -13.11 -2.97
C ALA A 125 -10.05 -14.36 -2.36
N GLU A 126 -9.22 -15.19 -1.74
CA GLU A 126 -9.67 -16.36 -0.98
C GLU A 126 -9.14 -16.27 0.44
N ALA A 127 -9.95 -16.71 1.40
CA ALA A 127 -9.51 -16.80 2.78
C ALA A 127 -8.62 -18.02 2.94
N ASP A 128 -7.41 -17.82 3.44
CA ASP A 128 -6.54 -18.89 3.87
C ASP A 128 -7.00 -19.39 5.25
N GLU A 129 -7.63 -20.56 5.27
CA GLU A 129 -8.15 -21.17 6.50
C GLU A 129 -7.06 -21.44 7.55
N GLN A 130 -5.78 -21.54 7.16
CA GLN A 130 -4.68 -21.80 8.08
C GLN A 130 -4.13 -20.53 8.72
N SER A 131 -4.00 -19.44 7.94
CA SER A 131 -3.42 -18.19 8.41
C SER A 131 -4.45 -17.14 8.82
N GLY A 132 -5.72 -17.32 8.47
CA GLY A 132 -6.78 -16.33 8.64
C GLY A 132 -6.60 -15.08 7.78
N ARG A 133 -5.65 -15.10 6.83
CA ARG A 133 -5.35 -13.99 5.91
C ARG A 133 -6.07 -14.16 4.59
N LEU A 134 -6.26 -13.06 3.87
CA LEU A 134 -6.75 -13.08 2.50
C LEU A 134 -5.57 -13.27 1.55
N ARG A 135 -5.64 -14.28 0.68
CA ARG A 135 -4.74 -14.47 -0.45
C ARG A 135 -5.35 -13.81 -1.67
N LEU A 136 -4.55 -13.02 -2.38
CA LEU A 136 -4.95 -12.34 -3.60
C LEU A 136 -4.54 -13.19 -4.81
N TYR A 137 -5.46 -13.43 -5.71
CA TYR A 137 -5.22 -14.13 -6.96
C TYR A 137 -5.43 -13.18 -8.12
N TYR A 138 -4.67 -13.41 -9.18
CA TYR A 138 -4.80 -12.67 -10.42
C TYR A 138 -5.01 -13.62 -11.60
N ARG A 139 -5.75 -13.13 -12.62
CA ARG A 139 -5.93 -13.84 -13.88
C ARG A 139 -5.06 -13.18 -14.96
N SER A 140 -4.06 -13.90 -15.46
CA SER A 140 -3.38 -13.56 -16.72
C SER A 140 -4.20 -14.21 -17.85
N GLY A 141 -4.96 -13.46 -18.64
CA GLY A 141 -5.77 -14.10 -19.68
C GLY A 141 -7.08 -13.40 -20.10
N ASN A 142 -7.29 -13.25 -21.41
CA ASN A 142 -8.59 -13.27 -22.09
C ASN A 142 -9.18 -14.69 -22.04
N SER A 143 -8.44 -15.64 -21.45
CA SER A 143 -8.90 -16.98 -21.17
C SER A 143 -9.91 -16.96 -20.01
N LEU A 144 -11.16 -17.30 -20.32
CA LEU A 144 -12.25 -17.51 -19.36
C LEU A 144 -12.09 -18.82 -18.56
N ILE A 145 -10.95 -19.51 -18.68
CA ILE A 145 -10.71 -20.81 -18.04
C ILE A 145 -10.11 -20.56 -16.65
N ALA A 146 -10.80 -21.06 -15.61
CA ALA A 146 -10.45 -20.88 -14.20
C ALA A 146 -9.09 -21.51 -13.79
N ASP A 147 -8.47 -22.32 -14.66
CA ASP A 147 -7.29 -23.13 -14.34
C ASP A 147 -5.95 -22.39 -14.47
N MET A 148 -5.93 -21.10 -14.80
CA MET A 148 -4.70 -20.27 -14.87
C MET A 148 -4.70 -19.13 -13.84
N ALA A 149 -5.17 -19.45 -12.63
CA ALA A 149 -5.08 -18.57 -11.48
C ALA A 149 -3.68 -18.63 -10.86
N GLU A 150 -3.03 -17.48 -10.71
CA GLU A 150 -1.77 -17.38 -10.00
C GLU A 150 -1.97 -16.58 -8.70
N GLU A 151 -1.41 -17.10 -7.60
CA GLU A 151 -1.35 -16.37 -6.33
C GLU A 151 -0.42 -15.17 -6.52
N LEU A 152 -0.93 -13.97 -6.22
CA LEU A 152 -0.16 -12.74 -6.29
C LEU A 152 0.44 -12.45 -4.92
N GLU A 153 1.75 -12.66 -4.78
CA GLU A 153 2.50 -12.16 -3.64
C GLU A 153 2.62 -10.63 -3.76
N LEU A 154 1.65 -9.90 -3.20
CA LEU A 154 1.62 -8.45 -3.20
C LEU A 154 2.26 -7.90 -1.92
N GLU A 155 3.27 -7.05 -2.04
CA GLU A 155 3.88 -6.36 -0.89
C GLU A 155 3.19 -5.03 -0.60
N SER A 156 2.97 -4.23 -1.65
CA SER A 156 2.34 -2.91 -1.54
C SER A 156 1.82 -2.44 -2.89
N ALA A 157 1.12 -1.31 -2.89
CA ALA A 157 0.66 -0.62 -4.08
C ALA A 157 1.02 0.88 -3.99
N THR A 158 1.43 1.46 -5.12
CA THR A 158 1.59 2.90 -5.26
C THR A 158 0.38 3.49 -5.95
N PHE A 159 -0.12 4.58 -5.36
CA PHE A 159 -1.22 5.36 -5.88
C PHE A 159 -0.75 6.79 -6.17
N VAL A 160 -1.42 7.43 -7.11
CA VAL A 160 -1.33 8.87 -7.33
C VAL A 160 -2.69 9.48 -7.03
N ALA A 161 -2.75 10.34 -6.02
CA ALA A 161 -3.93 11.15 -5.75
C ALA A 161 -3.88 12.43 -6.58
N THR A 162 -5.00 12.77 -7.19
CA THR A 162 -5.21 13.97 -8.01
C THR A 162 -6.53 14.63 -7.58
N PRO A 163 -6.82 15.88 -8.01
CA PRO A 163 -8.13 16.49 -7.78
C PRO A 163 -9.31 15.66 -8.33
N SER A 164 -9.06 14.82 -9.34
CA SER A 164 -10.07 13.90 -9.90
C SER A 164 -10.25 12.61 -9.11
N GLY A 165 -9.39 12.32 -8.14
CA GLY A 165 -9.48 11.12 -7.30
C GLY A 165 -8.16 10.36 -7.16
N LEU A 166 -8.27 9.19 -6.52
CA LEU A 166 -7.18 8.27 -6.25
C LEU A 166 -7.00 7.30 -7.43
N CYS A 167 -5.78 7.16 -7.93
CA CYS A 167 -5.46 6.33 -9.09
C CYS A 167 -4.39 5.29 -8.72
N LEU A 168 -4.67 4.00 -8.93
CA LEU A 168 -3.67 2.95 -8.81
C LEU A 168 -2.59 3.10 -9.91
N PHE A 169 -1.34 3.30 -9.49
CA PHE A 169 -0.21 3.48 -10.40
C PHE A 169 0.53 2.17 -10.65
N GLN A 170 0.92 1.48 -9.57
CA GLN A 170 1.70 0.24 -9.66
C GLN A 170 1.41 -0.69 -8.48
N LEU A 171 1.42 -1.99 -8.73
CA LEU A 171 1.47 -3.05 -7.72
C LEU A 171 2.92 -3.52 -7.56
N HIS A 172 3.37 -3.69 -6.32
CA HIS A 172 4.72 -4.13 -5.98
C HIS A 172 4.69 -5.56 -5.46
N THR A 173 5.42 -6.45 -6.10
CA THR A 173 5.55 -7.86 -5.74
C THR A 173 7.03 -8.21 -5.48
N PRO A 174 7.35 -9.27 -4.70
CA PRO A 174 8.73 -9.66 -4.37
C PRO A 174 9.59 -10.03 -5.58
N GLY A 175 8.98 -10.21 -6.76
CA GLY A 175 9.67 -10.35 -8.03
C GLY A 175 9.79 -8.99 -8.73
N THR A 176 11.00 -8.45 -8.82
CA THR A 176 11.31 -7.40 -9.81
C THR A 176 11.01 -7.94 -11.19
N LEU A 177 9.86 -7.57 -11.76
CA LEU A 177 9.64 -7.73 -13.19
C LEU A 177 10.76 -6.99 -13.91
N THR A 178 11.61 -7.73 -14.60
CA THR A 178 12.65 -7.18 -15.48
C THR A 178 12.00 -6.34 -16.59
N SER A 179 12.72 -5.41 -17.22
CA SER A 179 12.13 -4.59 -18.29
C SER A 179 11.57 -5.42 -19.44
N ASP A 180 12.13 -6.61 -19.66
CA ASP A 180 11.70 -7.56 -20.69
C ASP A 180 10.40 -8.28 -20.28
N GLU A 181 10.19 -8.54 -18.99
CA GLU A 181 8.93 -9.08 -18.45
C GLU A 181 7.81 -8.04 -18.42
N LEU A 182 8.15 -6.76 -18.17
CA LEU A 182 7.22 -5.63 -18.28
C LEU A 182 6.80 -5.31 -19.73
N ASP A 183 7.70 -5.50 -20.70
CA ASP A 183 7.38 -5.34 -22.13
C ASP A 183 6.65 -6.57 -22.71
N ALA A 184 6.90 -7.77 -22.18
CA ALA A 184 6.10 -8.97 -22.47
C ALA A 184 4.69 -8.88 -21.85
N ALA A 185 4.54 -8.37 -20.63
CA ALA A 185 3.25 -8.17 -19.96
C ALA A 185 2.38 -7.11 -20.66
N LYS A 186 2.97 -6.11 -21.33
CA LYS A 186 2.22 -5.19 -22.23
C LYS A 186 1.72 -5.86 -23.50
N ALA A 187 2.41 -6.91 -23.98
CA ALA A 187 2.10 -7.61 -25.21
C ALA A 187 1.13 -8.79 -25.02
N ALA A 188 0.94 -9.23 -23.78
CA ALA A 188 0.20 -10.45 -23.47
C ALA A 188 -0.77 -10.22 -22.31
N GLU A 189 -1.73 -9.27 -22.42
CA GLU A 189 -3.07 -9.28 -21.77
C GLU A 189 -3.65 -7.86 -21.46
N PRO A 190 -4.94 -7.58 -21.72
CA PRO A 190 -5.60 -6.33 -21.34
C PRO A 190 -6.25 -6.44 -19.94
N GLY A 191 -5.65 -5.83 -18.92
CA GLY A 191 -6.30 -5.76 -17.59
C GLY A 191 -5.47 -5.10 -16.49
N LEU A 192 -4.16 -5.33 -16.49
CA LEU A 192 -3.20 -4.58 -15.67
C LEU A 192 -2.75 -3.31 -16.41
N GLN A 193 -3.71 -2.44 -16.74
CA GLN A 193 -3.32 -1.05 -17.00
C GLN A 193 -2.94 -0.44 -15.66
N MET A 194 -1.64 -0.49 -15.30
CA MET A 194 -1.02 0.64 -14.61
C MET A 194 -1.62 1.88 -15.27
N ILE A 195 -2.32 2.72 -14.49
CA ILE A 195 -2.99 3.89 -15.05
C ILE A 195 -1.96 4.61 -15.92
N SER A 196 -2.24 4.66 -17.22
CA SER A 196 -1.34 5.29 -18.18
C SER A 196 -1.01 6.66 -17.60
N LEU A 197 0.28 6.99 -17.44
CA LEU A 197 0.76 8.32 -17.01
C LEU A 197 -0.08 9.46 -17.63
N LYS A 198 -0.58 9.26 -18.86
CA LYS A 198 -1.52 10.14 -19.57
C LYS A 198 -2.75 10.57 -18.74
N LYS A 199 -3.37 9.68 -17.98
CA LYS A 199 -4.57 9.94 -17.17
C LYS A 199 -4.28 10.85 -15.97
N LEU A 200 -3.02 11.00 -15.59
CA LEU A 200 -2.60 11.87 -14.48
C LEU A 200 -2.39 13.33 -14.91
N PHE A 201 -2.32 13.60 -16.22
CA PHE A 201 -2.09 14.94 -16.74
C PHE A 201 -3.36 15.52 -17.37
N SER A 202 -3.64 16.78 -17.06
CA SER A 202 -4.82 17.48 -17.57
C SER A 202 -4.77 17.75 -19.08
N SER A 203 -3.58 17.70 -19.69
CA SER A 203 -3.39 17.96 -21.12
C SER A 203 -2.35 17.06 -21.77
N GLN A 204 -2.49 16.88 -23.09
CA GLN A 204 -1.53 16.14 -23.91
C GLN A 204 -0.13 16.79 -23.92
N GLN A 205 -0.07 18.12 -23.76
CA GLN A 205 1.19 18.87 -23.69
C GLN A 205 1.95 18.58 -22.38
N GLN A 206 1.26 18.63 -21.24
CA GLN A 206 1.84 18.25 -19.94
C GLN A 206 2.35 16.81 -19.96
N PHE A 207 1.55 15.89 -20.51
CA PHE A 207 1.98 14.49 -20.66
C PHE A 207 3.22 14.33 -21.54
N ALA A 208 3.30 15.05 -22.67
CA ALA A 208 4.47 15.01 -23.55
C ALA A 208 5.72 15.57 -22.86
N GLN A 209 5.58 16.63 -22.07
CA GLN A 209 6.66 17.24 -21.29
C GLN A 209 7.14 16.31 -20.17
N ALA A 210 6.22 15.72 -19.40
CA ALA A 210 6.55 14.71 -18.40
C ALA A 210 7.31 13.52 -19.01
N LYS A 211 6.87 13.03 -20.18
CA LYS A 211 7.60 11.99 -20.93
C LYS A 211 9.02 12.41 -21.32
N LYS A 212 9.20 13.66 -21.75
CA LYS A 212 10.50 14.21 -22.10
C LYS A 212 11.42 14.26 -20.88
N ILE A 213 10.90 14.69 -19.73
CA ILE A 213 11.63 14.75 -18.46
C ILE A 213 12.06 13.35 -18.01
N ILE A 214 11.12 12.39 -17.96
CA ILE A 214 11.41 11.00 -17.58
C ILE A 214 12.52 10.41 -18.44
N ARG A 215 12.44 10.59 -19.77
CA ARG A 215 13.46 10.08 -20.70
C ARG A 215 14.79 10.83 -20.62
N GLY A 216 14.73 12.16 -20.53
CA GLY A 216 15.91 13.02 -20.49
C GLY A 216 16.75 12.80 -19.23
N ASN A 217 16.08 12.65 -18.08
CA ASN A 217 16.72 12.45 -16.79
C ASN A 217 16.91 10.96 -16.43
N LYS A 218 16.48 10.03 -17.30
CA LYS A 218 16.52 8.57 -17.08
C LYS A 218 15.88 8.16 -15.75
N LEU A 219 14.71 8.72 -15.45
CA LEU A 219 14.00 8.49 -14.19
C LEU A 219 13.48 7.04 -14.14
N GLN A 220 13.73 6.39 -13.01
CA GLN A 220 13.23 5.05 -12.72
C GLN A 220 11.80 5.13 -12.14
N LEU A 221 10.98 4.13 -12.48
CA LEU A 221 9.57 4.02 -12.07
C LEU A 221 9.27 2.58 -11.63
N ASP A 222 10.18 2.02 -10.85
CA ASP A 222 10.22 0.61 -10.47
C ASP A 222 9.93 0.37 -8.98
N SER A 223 10.06 1.40 -8.14
CA SER A 223 9.79 1.34 -6.70
C SER A 223 8.93 2.52 -6.28
N PRO A 224 8.24 2.44 -5.12
CA PRO A 224 7.46 3.55 -4.61
C PRO A 224 8.28 4.85 -4.47
N THR A 225 9.53 4.72 -4.01
CA THR A 225 10.43 5.86 -3.81
C THR A 225 10.92 6.49 -5.10
N THR A 226 11.31 5.68 -6.09
CA THR A 226 11.77 6.17 -7.40
C THR A 226 10.62 6.82 -8.17
N ILE A 227 9.39 6.32 -8.02
CA ILE A 227 8.18 6.99 -8.53
C ILE A 227 8.00 8.35 -7.87
N ALA A 228 8.03 8.43 -6.54
CA ALA A 228 7.87 9.69 -5.82
C ALA A 228 8.90 10.75 -6.26
N ASP A 229 10.17 10.33 -6.40
CA ASP A 229 11.23 11.21 -6.90
C ASP A 229 11.04 11.62 -8.35
N ALA A 230 10.54 10.73 -9.21
CA ALA A 230 10.26 11.04 -10.59
C ALA A 230 9.14 12.09 -10.72
N PHE A 231 8.08 11.94 -9.94
CA PHE A 231 6.97 12.89 -9.88
C PHE A 231 7.44 14.24 -9.32
N ARG A 232 8.24 14.28 -8.25
CA ARG A 232 8.87 15.51 -7.76
C ARG A 232 9.63 16.26 -8.86
N GLN A 233 10.42 15.55 -9.67
CA GLN A 233 11.18 16.15 -10.76
C GLN A 233 10.33 16.63 -11.94
N ILE A 234 9.20 15.95 -12.20
CA ILE A 234 8.23 16.38 -13.21
C ILE A 234 7.59 17.69 -12.77
N GLU A 235 7.10 17.78 -11.53
CA GLU A 235 6.46 19.00 -11.03
C GLU A 235 7.39 20.21 -11.02
N ALA A 236 8.66 20.03 -10.65
CA ALA A 236 9.64 21.11 -10.64
C ALA A 236 9.93 21.71 -12.04
N GLN A 237 9.46 21.06 -13.11
CA GLN A 237 9.74 21.42 -14.50
C GLN A 237 8.47 21.63 -15.35
N LEU A 238 7.28 21.55 -14.74
CA LEU A 238 5.99 21.88 -15.36
C LEU A 238 5.57 23.31 -15.00
#